data_AF-A0A969WEQ6-F1
#
_entry.id   AF-A0A969WEQ6-F1
#
_cell.length_a   1.000
_cell.length_b   1.000
_cell.length_c   1.000
_cell.angle_alpha   90.00
_cell.angle_beta   90.00
_cell.angle_gamma   90.00
#
_symmetry.space_group_name_H-M   'P 1'
#
loop_
_entity.id
_entity.type
_entity.pdbx_description
1 polymer ?
#
loop_
_entity_poly.entity_id
_entity_poly.type
_entity_poly.pdbx_seq_one_letter_code
_entity_poly.pdbx_strand_id
1 'polypeptide(L)'
;MTKPIRYILWGGLFSLVIFAAISLFLPKASYEGQVIEEDVPFYSLPWNDNPFYPSEITTTDGNFAHWETVPSAEYCAQCHDKEYREWVSSIHAVSGPDQLYETAIGLNEGAHLTRNGTEKIRWCEGCHEPVFTLVGEVNPLVTVGPSAAGAEGMSCIVCHTATDANPLAGNAALTLELNNNNVNQYMNPGIIMAAPVEHAKAMQAKTHNPLMGSSDMCGTCHTEIRPPDVNGDFPLHFQETYDEWRTSEYAEMGVQCQDCHMHPDPASYIAELNETGKMPERVVSHRFVGVNYLLTAADLPNNLVTFLRGGHPPGPITTEEWKEDLLVQQGLIVALLQEAGELEVAAPEQVKAGEELAFDVTIHNTGAGHDLPTGPLDQRHIWVQVKATDANGEVIYNSGWFDDQTGELDPDAITYIKYMYDKQGERIVNHLLFDVDRMEYGRKPIPPKGSDTIPYSFPIPNGTAGPLTVEVTMWYRLALQEIVKQNLKLNVIVPPIMMEQTTVEIEIGE
;
A
#
# COMPACT_ATOMS: atom_id res chain seq x y z
N MET A 1 17.28 -63.69 -24.46
CA MET A 1 17.44 -62.21 -24.51
C MET A 1 18.56 -61.89 -25.50
N THR A 2 18.30 -61.09 -26.53
CA THR A 2 19.30 -60.80 -27.58
C THR A 2 20.40 -59.88 -27.04
N LYS A 3 21.60 -59.91 -27.66
CA LYS A 3 22.73 -59.03 -27.27
C LYS A 3 22.34 -57.54 -27.18
N PRO A 4 21.55 -56.97 -28.11
CA PRO A 4 21.09 -55.58 -28.03
C PRO A 4 20.27 -55.28 -26.78
N ILE A 5 19.35 -56.18 -26.40
CA ILE A 5 18.51 -56.00 -25.21
C ILE A 5 19.35 -56.02 -23.93
N ARG A 6 20.40 -56.84 -23.88
CA ARG A 6 21.36 -56.83 -22.76
C ARG A 6 22.10 -55.51 -22.63
N TYR A 7 22.59 -54.93 -23.73
CA TYR A 7 23.29 -53.64 -23.68
C TYR A 7 22.36 -52.49 -23.28
N ILE A 8 21.10 -52.49 -23.73
CA ILE A 8 20.10 -51.50 -23.31
C ILE A 8 19.81 -51.63 -21.81
N LEU A 9 19.62 -52.85 -21.30
CA LEU A 9 19.35 -53.05 -19.88
C LEU A 9 20.55 -52.70 -18.99
N TRP A 10 21.77 -53.09 -19.38
CA TRP A 10 22.98 -52.72 -18.64
C TRP A 10 23.29 -51.23 -18.73
N GLY A 11 23.07 -50.60 -19.89
CA GLY A 11 23.18 -49.15 -20.05
C GLY A 11 22.16 -48.40 -19.21
N GLY A 12 20.89 -48.83 -19.21
CA GLY A 12 19.85 -48.25 -18.37
C GLY A 12 20.13 -48.41 -16.88
N LEU A 13 20.59 -49.59 -16.44
CA LEU A 13 20.99 -49.83 -15.05
C LEU A 13 22.19 -48.97 -14.65
N PHE A 14 23.20 -48.85 -15.53
CA PHE A 14 24.37 -48.02 -15.28
C PHE A 14 24.02 -46.53 -15.20
N SER A 15 23.14 -46.04 -16.08
CA SER A 15 22.62 -44.67 -16.01
C SER A 15 21.82 -44.42 -14.74
N LEU A 16 20.98 -45.38 -14.31
CA LEU A 16 20.25 -45.29 -13.04
C LEU A 16 21.19 -45.25 -11.83
N VAL A 17 22.24 -46.08 -11.81
CA VAL A 17 23.24 -46.09 -10.74
C VAL A 17 24.05 -44.81 -10.71
N ILE A 18 24.45 -44.29 -11.87
CA ILE A 18 25.14 -42.99 -11.96
C ILE A 18 24.22 -41.87 -11.48
N PHE A 19 22.96 -41.85 -11.93
CA PHE A 19 21.99 -40.84 -11.51
C PHE A 19 21.75 -40.90 -9.99
N ALA A 20 21.58 -42.09 -9.43
CA ALA A 20 21.44 -42.28 -7.98
C ALA A 20 22.70 -41.90 -7.19
N ALA A 21 23.90 -42.16 -7.75
CA ALA A 21 25.15 -41.75 -7.14
C ALA A 21 25.34 -40.23 -7.18
N ILE A 22 25.02 -39.58 -8.31
CA ILE A 22 25.05 -38.12 -8.45
C ILE A 22 24.04 -37.47 -7.49
N SER A 23 22.84 -38.03 -7.35
CA SER A 23 21.81 -37.49 -6.45
C SER A 23 22.19 -37.55 -4.96
N LEU A 24 23.16 -38.39 -4.57
CA LEU A 24 23.72 -38.41 -3.20
C LEU A 24 24.71 -37.26 -2.95
N PHE A 25 25.26 -36.65 -4.00
CA PHE A 25 26.19 -35.52 -3.93
C PHE A 25 25.56 -34.19 -4.35
N LEU A 26 24.31 -34.20 -4.85
CA LEU A 26 23.53 -32.98 -4.97
C LEU A 26 23.20 -32.49 -3.55
N PRO A 27 23.41 -31.20 -3.23
CA PRO A 27 22.90 -30.65 -2.00
C PRO A 27 21.40 -30.93 -1.96
N LYS A 28 20.94 -31.57 -0.88
CA LYS A 28 19.50 -31.62 -0.62
C LYS A 28 19.11 -30.18 -0.31
N ALA A 29 18.23 -29.59 -1.13
CA ALA A 29 17.57 -28.37 -0.70
C ALA A 29 16.92 -28.67 0.65
N SER A 30 17.30 -27.89 1.67
CA SER A 30 16.64 -27.94 2.96
C SER A 30 15.34 -27.16 2.82
N TYR A 31 14.23 -27.84 3.04
CA TYR A 31 12.90 -27.23 3.10
C TYR A 31 12.48 -26.98 4.56
N GLU A 32 13.39 -27.25 5.49
CA GLU A 32 13.26 -26.96 6.92
C GLU A 32 13.70 -25.52 7.15
N GLY A 33 13.06 -24.84 8.10
CA GLY A 33 13.42 -23.49 8.48
C GLY A 33 14.86 -23.41 9.00
N GLN A 34 15.50 -22.27 8.77
CA GLN A 34 16.86 -22.03 9.24
C GLN A 34 16.84 -21.65 10.72
N VAL A 35 17.55 -22.42 11.54
CA VAL A 35 17.65 -22.20 12.98
C VAL A 35 18.67 -21.10 13.23
N ILE A 36 18.24 -20.02 13.89
CA ILE A 36 19.03 -18.78 14.05
C ILE A 36 20.44 -19.05 14.59
N GLU A 37 20.55 -19.78 15.70
CA GLU A 37 21.84 -20.02 16.38
C GLU A 37 22.82 -20.86 15.54
N GLU A 38 22.30 -21.73 14.67
CA GLU A 38 23.10 -22.68 13.88
C GLU A 38 23.42 -22.13 12.49
N ASP A 39 22.41 -21.61 11.81
CA ASP A 39 22.45 -21.22 10.40
C ASP A 39 22.74 -19.71 10.21
N VAL A 40 22.41 -18.88 11.21
CA VAL A 40 22.50 -17.42 11.15
C VAL A 40 23.20 -16.83 12.40
N PRO A 41 24.44 -17.28 12.73
CA PRO A 41 25.06 -17.09 14.06
C PRO A 41 25.44 -15.64 14.43
N PHE A 42 25.16 -14.66 13.57
CA PHE A 42 25.41 -13.22 13.80
C PHE A 42 24.13 -12.38 13.69
N TYR A 43 22.97 -13.01 13.76
CA TYR A 43 21.70 -12.30 13.79
C TYR A 43 21.53 -11.52 15.10
N SER A 44 21.17 -10.24 15.00
CA SER A 44 20.99 -9.35 16.15
C SER A 44 19.56 -9.47 16.69
N LEU A 45 19.44 -9.74 17.99
CA LEU A 45 18.18 -9.88 18.73
C LEU A 45 18.16 -8.92 19.92
N PRO A 46 18.04 -7.60 19.70
CA PRO A 46 18.26 -6.63 20.77
C PRO A 46 17.10 -6.50 21.78
N TRP A 47 15.91 -7.04 21.47
CA TRP A 47 14.70 -6.88 22.30
C TRP A 47 14.22 -8.17 22.96
N ASN A 48 14.11 -9.26 22.20
CA ASN A 48 13.59 -10.55 22.67
C ASN A 48 14.05 -11.68 21.73
N ASP A 49 13.60 -12.91 22.02
CA ASP A 49 13.95 -14.11 21.24
C ASP A 49 13.16 -14.25 19.93
N ASN A 50 12.21 -13.34 19.63
CA ASN A 50 11.51 -13.32 18.34
C ASN A 50 12.43 -12.69 17.27
N PRO A 51 12.88 -13.45 16.26
CA PRO A 51 13.78 -12.91 15.24
C PRO A 51 13.18 -11.79 14.40
N PHE A 52 11.86 -11.77 14.24
CA PHE A 52 11.19 -10.84 13.34
C PHE A 52 10.86 -9.51 14.01
N TYR A 53 10.85 -9.47 15.35
CA TYR A 53 10.54 -8.27 16.11
C TYR A 53 11.50 -7.13 15.76
N PRO A 54 11.04 -5.88 15.59
CA PRO A 54 9.69 -5.31 15.86
C PRO A 54 8.57 -5.55 14.84
N SER A 55 8.76 -6.35 13.79
CA SER A 55 7.60 -6.90 13.07
C SER A 55 6.97 -8.03 13.87
N GLU A 56 5.65 -8.17 13.75
CA GLU A 56 4.88 -9.26 14.32
C GLU A 56 4.72 -10.45 13.34
N ILE A 57 5.34 -10.38 12.15
CA ILE A 57 5.31 -11.48 11.19
C ILE A 57 6.06 -12.70 11.75
N THR A 58 5.56 -13.90 11.48
CA THR A 58 6.19 -15.15 11.93
C THR A 58 6.02 -16.28 10.93
N THR A 59 6.85 -17.31 11.06
CA THR A 59 6.63 -18.63 10.47
C THR A 59 5.98 -19.58 11.48
N THR A 60 5.28 -20.61 11.01
CA THR A 60 4.61 -21.59 11.87
C THR A 60 5.55 -22.37 12.80
N ASP A 61 6.84 -22.48 12.46
CA ASP A 61 7.88 -23.12 13.27
C ASP A 61 8.78 -22.12 14.02
N GLY A 62 8.60 -20.81 13.82
CA GLY A 62 9.38 -19.74 14.43
C GLY A 62 10.79 -19.56 13.84
N ASN A 63 11.16 -20.33 12.82
CA ASN A 63 12.48 -20.27 12.18
C ASN A 63 12.45 -19.40 10.91
N PHE A 64 13.61 -18.93 10.45
CA PHE A 64 13.68 -18.24 9.16
C PHE A 64 13.32 -19.19 8.00
N ALA A 65 12.76 -18.63 6.94
CA ALA A 65 12.62 -19.34 5.69
C ALA A 65 13.97 -19.48 4.98
N HIS A 66 14.22 -20.64 4.36
CA HIS A 66 15.46 -20.82 3.61
C HIS A 66 15.41 -19.99 2.31
N TRP A 67 16.30 -19.01 2.19
CA TRP A 67 16.32 -18.03 1.09
C TRP A 67 16.35 -18.66 -0.33
N GLU A 68 17.00 -19.81 -0.50
CA GLU A 68 17.03 -20.57 -1.78
C GLU A 68 15.74 -21.31 -2.13
N THR A 69 14.81 -21.52 -1.20
CA THR A 69 13.62 -22.35 -1.46
C THR A 69 12.34 -21.53 -1.60
N VAL A 70 12.31 -20.30 -1.12
CA VAL A 70 11.13 -19.42 -1.22
C VAL A 70 10.80 -19.15 -2.69
N PRO A 71 9.59 -19.49 -3.19
CA PRO A 71 9.19 -19.21 -4.56
C PRO A 71 9.05 -17.71 -4.85
N SER A 72 9.55 -17.30 -6.02
CA SER A 72 9.31 -15.96 -6.58
C SER A 72 7.95 -15.88 -7.27
N ALA A 73 7.46 -14.67 -7.52
CA ALA A 73 6.27 -14.42 -8.31
C ALA A 73 6.44 -14.90 -9.77
N GLU A 74 7.65 -14.84 -10.32
CA GLU A 74 7.95 -15.42 -11.65
C GLU A 74 7.69 -16.93 -11.70
N TYR A 75 7.97 -17.65 -10.61
CA TYR A 75 7.66 -19.07 -10.52
C TYR A 75 6.15 -19.32 -10.61
N CYS A 76 5.36 -18.51 -9.91
CA CYS A 76 3.90 -18.54 -9.95
C CYS A 76 3.33 -18.21 -11.34
N ALA A 77 3.96 -17.27 -12.06
CA ALA A 77 3.55 -16.80 -13.40
C ALA A 77 3.50 -17.92 -14.45
N GLN A 78 4.22 -19.04 -14.24
CA GLN A 78 4.19 -20.19 -15.15
C GLN A 78 2.79 -20.82 -15.29
N CYS A 79 1.91 -20.65 -14.30
CA CYS A 79 0.52 -21.13 -14.32
C CYS A 79 -0.50 -20.01 -14.05
N HIS A 80 -0.11 -18.97 -13.30
CA HIS A 80 -0.96 -17.84 -12.89
C HIS A 80 -0.55 -16.52 -13.58
N ASP A 81 -0.38 -16.56 -14.90
CA ASP A 81 0.08 -15.39 -15.70
C ASP A 81 -0.87 -14.19 -15.55
N LYS A 82 -2.18 -14.42 -15.49
CA LYS A 82 -3.17 -13.35 -15.29
C LYS A 82 -2.93 -12.66 -13.94
N GLU A 83 -2.94 -13.41 -12.85
CA GLU A 83 -2.77 -12.85 -11.50
C GLU A 83 -1.40 -12.18 -11.34
N TYR A 84 -0.35 -12.77 -11.93
CA TYR A 84 0.98 -12.17 -11.99
C TYR A 84 0.98 -10.79 -12.65
N ARG A 85 0.36 -10.66 -13.84
CA ARG A 85 0.27 -9.40 -14.59
C ARG A 85 -0.52 -8.33 -13.86
N GLU A 86 -1.51 -8.72 -13.07
CA GLU A 86 -2.26 -7.79 -12.21
C GLU A 86 -1.41 -7.33 -11.01
N TRP A 87 -0.73 -8.27 -10.35
CA TRP A 87 0.11 -8.03 -9.18
C TRP A 87 1.32 -7.16 -9.51
N VAL A 88 2.04 -7.44 -10.60
CA VAL A 88 3.32 -6.78 -10.91
C VAL A 88 3.21 -5.26 -11.11
N SER A 89 2.02 -4.79 -11.47
CA SER A 89 1.70 -3.37 -11.61
C SER A 89 1.16 -2.74 -10.32
N SER A 90 0.74 -3.54 -9.35
CA SER A 90 0.24 -3.08 -8.05
C SER A 90 1.34 -2.40 -7.23
N ILE A 91 0.94 -1.72 -6.15
CA ILE A 91 1.86 -1.16 -5.17
C ILE A 91 2.45 -2.26 -4.28
N HIS A 92 1.74 -3.38 -4.06
CA HIS A 92 2.26 -4.51 -3.31
C HIS A 92 3.56 -5.06 -3.91
N ALA A 93 3.62 -5.21 -5.24
CA ALA A 93 4.82 -5.68 -5.95
C ALA A 93 6.04 -4.75 -5.86
N VAL A 94 5.85 -3.51 -5.41
CA VAL A 94 6.93 -2.52 -5.25
C VAL A 94 6.95 -1.89 -3.87
N SER A 95 6.32 -2.53 -2.88
CA SER A 95 6.22 -2.00 -1.52
C SER A 95 7.59 -1.83 -0.86
N GLY A 96 8.56 -2.69 -1.18
CA GLY A 96 9.98 -2.49 -0.85
C GLY A 96 10.73 -1.61 -1.86
N PRO A 97 10.91 -2.07 -3.11
CA PRO A 97 11.90 -1.46 -4.01
C PRO A 97 11.56 -0.03 -4.49
N ASP A 98 10.38 0.51 -4.17
CA ASP A 98 10.07 1.89 -4.49
C ASP A 98 11.01 2.89 -3.81
N GLN A 99 11.37 3.95 -4.53
CA GLN A 99 12.39 4.89 -4.10
C GLN A 99 11.92 5.83 -2.99
N LEU A 100 10.61 6.02 -2.82
CA LEU A 100 10.09 6.82 -1.72
C LEU A 100 10.30 6.07 -0.41
N TYR A 101 9.95 4.78 -0.38
CA TYR A 101 10.18 3.89 0.75
C TYR A 101 11.67 3.72 1.06
N GLU A 102 12.47 3.28 0.08
CA GLU A 102 13.92 3.05 0.25
C GLU A 102 14.63 4.30 0.81
N THR A 103 14.24 5.48 0.34
CA THR A 103 14.81 6.73 0.87
C THR A 103 14.38 6.98 2.31
N ALA A 104 13.12 6.73 2.66
CA ALA A 104 12.64 6.87 4.03
C ALA A 104 13.34 5.88 4.98
N ILE A 105 13.58 4.64 4.54
CA ILE A 105 14.34 3.64 5.29
C ILE A 105 15.77 4.10 5.52
N GLY A 106 16.48 4.49 4.47
CA GLY A 106 17.86 4.98 4.61
C GLY A 106 17.98 6.22 5.52
N LEU A 107 16.97 7.10 5.53
CA LEU A 107 16.91 8.25 6.43
C LEU A 107 16.65 7.83 7.89
N ASN A 108 15.68 6.96 8.15
CA ASN A 108 15.35 6.49 9.50
C ASN A 108 16.51 5.67 10.08
N GLU A 109 17.06 4.73 9.32
CA GLU A 109 18.23 3.92 9.69
C GLU A 109 19.45 4.81 9.95
N GLY A 110 19.77 5.68 9.00
CA GLY A 110 20.93 6.58 9.07
C GLY A 110 20.91 7.50 10.29
N ALA A 111 19.73 8.04 10.64
CA ALA A 111 19.55 8.85 11.84
C ALA A 111 19.71 8.05 13.16
N HIS A 112 19.60 6.71 13.10
CA HIS A 112 19.52 5.82 14.26
C HIS A 112 20.60 4.74 14.31
N LEU A 113 21.69 4.83 13.53
CA LEU A 113 22.76 3.81 13.46
C LEU A 113 23.35 3.42 14.83
N THR A 114 23.37 4.33 15.80
CA THR A 114 23.89 4.06 17.17
C THR A 114 22.82 3.56 18.14
N ARG A 115 21.59 3.33 17.68
CA ARG A 115 20.40 2.98 18.47
C ARG A 115 19.60 1.87 17.78
N ASN A 116 20.30 0.84 17.31
CA ASN A 116 19.72 -0.32 16.60
C ASN A 116 18.95 0.10 15.34
N GLY A 117 19.50 1.04 14.55
CA GLY A 117 18.84 1.58 13.36
C GLY A 117 18.38 0.49 12.41
N THR A 118 19.28 -0.40 12.00
CA THR A 118 18.98 -1.52 11.09
C THR A 118 18.00 -2.52 11.68
N GLU A 119 18.14 -2.89 12.95
CA GLU A 119 17.21 -3.85 13.57
C GLU A 119 15.80 -3.26 13.67
N LYS A 120 15.66 -1.94 13.86
CA LYS A 120 14.35 -1.27 13.91
C LYS A 120 13.64 -1.27 12.57
N ILE A 121 14.39 -1.34 11.46
CA ILE A 121 13.84 -1.40 10.10
C ILE A 121 12.94 -2.62 9.91
N ARG A 122 13.12 -3.71 10.67
CA ARG A 122 12.19 -4.86 10.66
C ARG A 122 10.72 -4.45 10.89
N TRP A 123 10.47 -3.38 11.65
CA TRP A 123 9.12 -2.84 11.84
C TRP A 123 8.48 -2.41 10.51
N CYS A 124 9.26 -1.80 9.62
CA CYS A 124 8.85 -1.41 8.29
C CYS A 124 8.82 -2.62 7.35
N GLU A 125 9.89 -3.44 7.38
CA GLU A 125 10.06 -4.56 6.44
C GLU A 125 9.08 -5.70 6.66
N GLY A 126 8.46 -5.82 7.83
CA GLY A 126 7.34 -6.74 8.00
C GLY A 126 6.23 -6.50 6.97
N CYS A 127 5.95 -5.24 6.64
CA CYS A 127 4.89 -4.85 5.72
C CYS A 127 5.39 -4.60 4.29
N HIS A 128 6.63 -4.14 4.12
CA HIS A 128 7.15 -3.67 2.83
C HIS A 128 8.02 -4.72 2.11
N GLU A 129 8.94 -5.38 2.82
CA GLU A 129 9.74 -6.49 2.31
C GLU A 129 9.66 -7.72 3.24
N PRO A 130 8.45 -8.29 3.44
CA PRO A 130 8.22 -9.37 4.40
C PRO A 130 9.13 -10.57 4.13
N VAL A 131 9.45 -10.86 2.88
CA VAL A 131 10.32 -11.98 2.52
C VAL A 131 11.74 -11.75 3.03
N PHE A 132 12.29 -10.53 2.95
CA PHE A 132 13.60 -10.22 3.54
C PHE A 132 13.58 -10.37 5.07
N THR A 133 12.48 -9.99 5.73
CA THR A 133 12.31 -10.24 7.17
C THR A 133 12.27 -11.74 7.48
N LEU A 134 11.51 -12.51 6.70
CA LEU A 134 11.29 -13.95 6.90
C LEU A 134 12.53 -14.80 6.64
N VAL A 135 13.43 -14.38 5.75
CA VAL A 135 14.70 -15.10 5.49
C VAL A 135 15.83 -14.63 6.39
N GLY A 136 15.67 -13.52 7.13
CA GLY A 136 16.69 -12.99 8.04
C GLY A 136 17.68 -12.02 7.40
N GLU A 137 17.30 -11.33 6.32
CA GLU A 137 18.16 -10.37 5.61
C GLU A 137 18.26 -9.00 6.32
N VAL A 138 17.20 -8.61 7.05
CA VAL A 138 17.09 -7.31 7.74
C VAL A 138 17.91 -7.29 9.05
N ASN A 139 19.24 -7.22 8.92
CA ASN A 139 20.20 -7.27 10.03
C ASN A 139 21.52 -6.54 9.68
N PRO A 140 22.24 -5.89 10.62
CA PRO A 140 23.49 -5.18 10.33
C PRO A 140 24.58 -6.03 9.68
N LEU A 141 24.59 -7.34 9.97
CA LEU A 141 25.46 -8.31 9.34
C LEU A 141 24.59 -9.24 8.49
N VAL A 142 24.61 -9.03 7.19
CA VAL A 142 23.93 -9.91 6.24
C VAL A 142 24.60 -11.28 6.29
N THR A 143 23.83 -12.28 6.65
CA THR A 143 24.28 -13.67 6.86
C THR A 143 23.56 -14.65 5.92
N VAL A 144 22.71 -14.13 5.04
CA VAL A 144 21.85 -14.88 4.14
C VAL A 144 22.19 -14.58 2.69
N GLY A 145 21.89 -15.52 1.79
CA GLY A 145 22.12 -15.35 0.36
C GLY A 145 20.98 -14.57 -0.31
N PRO A 146 21.17 -14.13 -1.57
CA PRO A 146 20.16 -13.35 -2.28
C PRO A 146 18.91 -14.17 -2.56
N SER A 147 17.73 -13.63 -2.24
CA SER A 147 16.44 -14.23 -2.59
C SER A 147 15.74 -13.43 -3.69
N ALA A 148 15.36 -14.09 -4.79
CA ALA A 148 14.57 -13.45 -5.85
C ALA A 148 13.20 -12.98 -5.32
N ALA A 149 12.57 -13.77 -4.45
CA ALA A 149 11.31 -13.41 -3.80
C ALA A 149 11.44 -12.25 -2.80
N GLY A 150 12.65 -12.04 -2.26
CA GLY A 150 12.97 -10.90 -1.39
C GLY A 150 12.76 -9.55 -2.07
N ALA A 151 13.21 -9.44 -3.33
CA ALA A 151 13.15 -8.20 -4.11
C ALA A 151 11.77 -7.90 -4.74
N GLU A 152 10.73 -8.64 -4.36
CA GLU A 152 9.37 -8.54 -4.93
C GLU A 152 8.40 -7.77 -4.01
N GLY A 153 8.90 -7.13 -2.95
CA GLY A 153 8.08 -6.53 -1.91
C GLY A 153 7.08 -7.55 -1.32
N MET A 154 5.80 -7.22 -1.38
CA MET A 154 4.70 -8.10 -0.97
C MET A 154 4.40 -9.15 -2.07
N SER A 155 5.22 -10.20 -2.10
CA SER A 155 5.14 -11.32 -3.06
C SER A 155 3.93 -12.25 -2.81
N CYS A 156 3.60 -13.08 -3.79
CA CYS A 156 2.45 -14.00 -3.76
C CYS A 156 2.46 -14.89 -2.50
N ILE A 157 3.64 -15.36 -2.11
CA ILE A 157 3.80 -16.33 -1.03
C ILE A 157 3.47 -15.74 0.34
N VAL A 158 3.48 -14.42 0.52
CA VAL A 158 3.17 -13.79 1.80
C VAL A 158 1.69 -13.99 2.13
N CYS A 159 0.81 -13.63 1.20
CA CYS A 159 -0.63 -13.82 1.36
C CYS A 159 -1.02 -15.30 1.23
N HIS A 160 -0.46 -16.00 0.26
CA HIS A 160 -0.86 -17.38 -0.05
C HIS A 160 -0.28 -18.45 0.88
N THR A 161 0.54 -18.08 1.86
CA THR A 161 0.97 -19.03 2.90
C THR A 161 0.52 -18.62 4.29
N ALA A 162 -0.28 -17.56 4.40
CA ALA A 162 -0.84 -17.10 5.66
C ALA A 162 -1.85 -18.10 6.23
N THR A 163 -1.55 -18.59 7.43
CA THR A 163 -2.39 -19.53 8.18
C THR A 163 -3.18 -18.84 9.28
N ASP A 164 -2.64 -17.76 9.84
CA ASP A 164 -3.25 -16.96 10.91
C ASP A 164 -2.94 -15.46 10.70
N ALA A 165 -3.79 -14.59 11.25
CA ALA A 165 -3.66 -13.14 11.19
C ALA A 165 -4.16 -12.51 12.49
N ASN A 166 -3.38 -11.55 13.02
CA ASN A 166 -3.77 -10.74 14.17
C ASN A 166 -3.80 -9.25 13.81
N PRO A 167 -4.86 -8.77 13.14
CA PRO A 167 -4.89 -7.43 12.56
C PRO A 167 -4.78 -6.31 13.60
N LEU A 168 -5.23 -6.52 14.84
CA LEU A 168 -5.14 -5.51 15.90
C LEU A 168 -3.76 -5.40 16.55
N ALA A 169 -2.91 -6.43 16.40
CA ALA A 169 -1.50 -6.27 16.73
C ALA A 169 -0.77 -5.40 15.69
N GLY A 170 -1.23 -5.43 14.44
CA GLY A 170 -0.63 -4.68 13.33
C GLY A 170 0.78 -5.15 12.99
N ASN A 171 1.57 -4.29 12.34
CA ASN A 171 3.00 -4.51 12.04
C ASN A 171 3.31 -5.86 11.37
N ALA A 172 2.45 -6.25 10.43
CA ALA A 172 2.48 -7.51 9.69
C ALA A 172 2.30 -8.78 10.54
N ALA A 173 1.46 -8.74 11.57
CA ALA A 173 1.12 -9.90 12.41
C ALA A 173 0.42 -11.06 11.68
N LEU A 174 1.12 -11.68 10.73
CA LEU A 174 0.75 -12.87 9.97
C LEU A 174 1.61 -14.06 10.44
N THR A 175 1.00 -15.24 10.47
CA THR A 175 1.74 -16.51 10.63
C THR A 175 1.76 -17.26 9.31
N LEU A 176 2.96 -17.53 8.77
CA LEU A 176 3.15 -18.12 7.44
C LEU A 176 3.66 -19.57 7.50
N GLU A 177 3.05 -20.44 6.69
CA GLU A 177 3.50 -21.83 6.50
C GLU A 177 4.44 -21.92 5.29
N LEU A 178 5.65 -21.35 5.42
CA LEU A 178 6.67 -21.34 4.35
C LEU A 178 7.67 -22.50 4.42
N ASN A 179 7.96 -22.98 5.64
CA ASN A 179 8.98 -24.01 5.89
C ASN A 179 8.43 -25.42 5.67
N ASN A 180 8.02 -25.71 4.43
CA ASN A 180 7.49 -27.03 4.08
C ASN A 180 7.78 -27.45 2.63
N ASN A 181 7.72 -28.76 2.38
CA ASN A 181 8.00 -29.35 1.06
C ASN A 181 6.98 -28.99 -0.03
N ASN A 182 5.79 -28.52 0.34
CA ASN A 182 4.72 -28.19 -0.60
C ASN A 182 4.77 -26.73 -1.09
N VAL A 183 5.62 -25.89 -0.49
CA VAL A 183 5.83 -24.49 -0.85
C VAL A 183 7.32 -24.29 -1.11
N ASN A 184 7.78 -24.64 -2.31
CA ASN A 184 9.19 -24.59 -2.66
C ASN A 184 9.42 -24.35 -4.16
N GLN A 185 10.35 -23.45 -4.49
CA GLN A 185 10.67 -23.02 -5.85
C GLN A 185 11.20 -24.13 -6.76
N TYR A 186 11.76 -25.20 -6.19
CA TYR A 186 12.26 -26.34 -6.96
C TYR A 186 11.19 -27.39 -7.29
N MET A 187 9.93 -27.19 -6.86
CA MET A 187 8.87 -28.11 -7.21
C MET A 187 8.62 -28.08 -8.72
N ASN A 188 8.53 -29.26 -9.34
CA ASN A 188 8.21 -29.33 -10.76
C ASN A 188 6.73 -28.96 -10.97
N PRO A 189 6.39 -28.00 -11.85
CA PRO A 189 5.00 -27.63 -12.13
C PRO A 189 4.11 -28.82 -12.53
N GLY A 190 4.67 -29.85 -13.17
CA GLY A 190 3.95 -31.09 -13.50
C GLY A 190 3.48 -31.88 -12.27
N ILE A 191 4.16 -31.78 -11.13
CA ILE A 191 3.74 -32.38 -9.86
C ILE A 191 2.58 -31.59 -9.27
N ILE A 192 2.66 -30.26 -9.29
CA ILE A 192 1.58 -29.35 -8.87
C ILE A 192 0.30 -29.67 -9.65
N MET A 193 0.41 -29.76 -10.98
CA MET A 193 -0.72 -30.06 -11.86
C MET A 193 -1.27 -31.48 -11.69
N ALA A 194 -0.46 -32.42 -11.20
CA ALA A 194 -0.91 -33.78 -10.87
C ALA A 194 -1.65 -33.85 -9.51
N ALA A 195 -1.43 -32.89 -8.61
CA ALA A 195 -2.04 -32.82 -7.29
C ALA A 195 -2.57 -31.40 -6.95
N PRO A 196 -3.50 -30.85 -7.74
CA PRO A 196 -3.93 -29.45 -7.60
C PRO A 196 -4.66 -29.15 -6.29
N VAL A 197 -5.28 -30.16 -5.65
CA VAL A 197 -5.92 -30.01 -4.34
C VAL A 197 -4.88 -29.78 -3.25
N GLU A 198 -3.75 -30.50 -3.28
CA GLU A 198 -2.67 -30.31 -2.32
C GLU A 198 -1.99 -28.95 -2.50
N HIS A 199 -1.82 -28.51 -3.75
CA HIS A 199 -1.36 -27.16 -4.04
C HIS A 199 -2.32 -26.09 -3.50
N ALA A 200 -3.63 -26.23 -3.76
CA ALA A 200 -4.63 -25.27 -3.25
C ALA A 200 -4.67 -25.24 -1.72
N LYS A 201 -4.41 -26.36 -1.05
CA LYS A 201 -4.29 -26.42 0.41
C LYS A 201 -3.01 -25.74 0.90
N ALA A 202 -1.87 -26.04 0.29
CA ALA A 202 -0.58 -25.42 0.64
C ALA A 202 -0.60 -23.90 0.44
N MET A 203 -1.28 -23.43 -0.61
CA MET A 203 -1.45 -22.02 -0.94
C MET A 203 -2.64 -21.35 -0.24
N GLN A 204 -3.14 -21.96 0.84
CA GLN A 204 -4.16 -21.42 1.73
C GLN A 204 -5.40 -20.90 0.98
N ALA A 205 -5.78 -21.56 -0.13
CA ALA A 205 -6.90 -21.13 -0.94
C ALA A 205 -8.17 -21.02 -0.08
N LYS A 206 -9.06 -20.08 -0.40
CA LYS A 206 -10.26 -19.78 0.39
C LYS A 206 -11.14 -20.99 0.71
N THR A 207 -11.12 -22.02 -0.13
CA THR A 207 -11.83 -23.31 0.09
C THR A 207 -11.26 -24.14 1.25
N HIS A 208 -10.02 -23.90 1.64
CA HIS A 208 -9.29 -24.59 2.72
C HIS A 208 -9.02 -23.67 3.91
N ASN A 209 -8.73 -22.38 3.67
CA ASN A 209 -8.52 -21.38 4.70
C ASN A 209 -9.44 -20.15 4.48
N PRO A 210 -10.50 -19.96 5.31
CA PRO A 210 -11.39 -18.82 5.19
C PRO A 210 -10.69 -17.45 5.35
N LEU A 211 -9.53 -17.40 6.02
CA LEU A 211 -8.74 -16.17 6.21
C LEU A 211 -8.43 -15.46 4.88
N MET A 212 -8.21 -16.23 3.80
CA MET A 212 -7.96 -15.70 2.45
C MET A 212 -9.07 -14.75 1.97
N GLY A 213 -10.30 -14.92 2.47
CA GLY A 213 -11.44 -14.08 2.16
C GLY A 213 -11.78 -13.01 3.21
N SER A 214 -11.00 -12.89 4.29
CA SER A 214 -11.24 -11.98 5.42
C SER A 214 -10.34 -10.76 5.36
N SER A 215 -10.88 -9.59 5.74
CA SER A 215 -10.12 -8.34 5.89
C SER A 215 -9.04 -8.43 6.97
N ASP A 216 -9.11 -9.41 7.86
CA ASP A 216 -8.12 -9.64 8.92
C ASP A 216 -6.70 -9.80 8.34
N MET A 217 -6.57 -10.43 7.17
CA MET A 217 -5.29 -10.57 6.49
C MET A 217 -4.72 -9.20 6.11
N CYS A 218 -5.55 -8.32 5.56
CA CYS A 218 -5.17 -6.95 5.18
C CYS A 218 -4.82 -6.10 6.41
N GLY A 219 -5.59 -6.26 7.49
CA GLY A 219 -5.43 -5.48 8.72
C GLY A 219 -4.10 -5.69 9.44
N THR A 220 -3.40 -6.78 9.19
CA THR A 220 -2.05 -7.02 9.74
C THR A 220 -1.04 -5.97 9.28
N CYS A 221 -1.11 -5.53 8.02
CA CYS A 221 -0.22 -4.50 7.46
C CYS A 221 -0.88 -3.10 7.45
N HIS A 222 -2.20 -3.04 7.33
CA HIS A 222 -2.98 -1.78 7.34
C HIS A 222 -3.36 -1.32 8.77
N THR A 223 -2.63 -1.81 9.77
CA THR A 223 -2.58 -1.31 11.14
C THR A 223 -1.11 -1.13 11.49
N GLU A 224 -0.67 0.12 11.63
CA GLU A 224 0.73 0.47 11.88
C GLU A 224 0.86 1.09 13.27
N ILE A 225 1.52 0.37 14.17
CA ILE A 225 1.69 0.77 15.56
C ILE A 225 3.17 0.72 15.89
N ARG A 226 3.82 1.87 16.09
CA ARG A 226 5.22 1.86 16.50
C ARG A 226 5.34 1.40 17.95
N PRO A 227 6.04 0.29 18.24
CA PRO A 227 6.22 -0.15 19.62
C PRO A 227 7.23 0.76 20.35
N PRO A 228 7.18 0.82 21.69
CA PRO A 228 8.13 1.60 22.51
C PRO A 228 9.60 1.24 22.25
N ASP A 229 9.86 -0.04 21.94
CA ASP A 229 11.17 -0.59 21.62
C ASP A 229 11.81 0.02 20.35
N VAL A 230 10.97 0.47 19.40
CA VAL A 230 11.43 1.24 18.24
C VAL A 230 11.72 2.68 18.66
N ASN A 231 10.78 3.36 19.33
CA ASN A 231 11.04 4.60 20.06
C ASN A 231 9.84 5.02 20.93
N GLY A 232 10.12 5.71 22.04
CA GLY A 232 9.13 6.34 22.91
C GLY A 232 8.81 5.53 24.16
N ASP A 233 7.92 6.08 25.00
CA ASP A 233 7.51 5.44 26.27
C ASP A 233 6.21 4.63 26.12
N PHE A 234 5.48 4.82 25.03
CA PHE A 234 4.18 4.20 24.74
C PHE A 234 4.01 3.94 23.24
N PRO A 235 3.16 2.99 22.84
CA PRO A 235 2.88 2.74 21.43
C PRO A 235 2.28 3.96 20.74
N LEU A 236 2.69 4.24 19.50
CA LEU A 236 2.10 5.30 18.66
C LEU A 236 1.41 4.69 17.44
N HIS A 237 0.14 5.06 17.23
CA HIS A 237 -0.68 4.56 16.15
C HIS A 237 -0.57 5.47 14.91
N PHE A 238 0.17 5.01 13.91
CA PHE A 238 0.44 5.75 12.68
C PHE A 238 -0.70 5.59 11.68
N GLN A 239 -1.14 4.34 11.49
CA GLN A 239 -2.24 3.96 10.60
C GLN A 239 -3.22 3.05 11.31
N GLU A 240 -4.51 3.32 11.15
CA GLU A 240 -5.59 2.60 11.83
C GLU A 240 -6.69 2.19 10.85
N THR A 241 -6.39 2.08 9.56
CA THR A 241 -7.35 1.81 8.47
C THR A 241 -8.23 0.59 8.73
N TYR A 242 -7.66 -0.48 9.29
CA TYR A 242 -8.45 -1.66 9.67
C TYR A 242 -9.38 -1.39 10.85
N ASP A 243 -8.97 -0.60 11.84
CA ASP A 243 -9.80 -0.23 12.98
C ASP A 243 -10.97 0.68 12.56
N GLU A 244 -10.67 1.64 11.67
CA GLU A 244 -11.64 2.50 11.00
C GLU A 244 -12.68 1.67 10.23
N TRP A 245 -12.24 0.65 9.48
CA TRP A 245 -13.15 -0.24 8.75
C TRP A 245 -13.94 -1.16 9.67
N ARG A 246 -13.30 -1.88 10.60
CA ARG A 246 -13.97 -2.93 11.39
C ARG A 246 -15.07 -2.39 12.30
N THR A 247 -15.01 -1.09 12.61
CA THR A 247 -16.01 -0.39 13.43
C THR A 247 -17.08 0.32 12.60
N SER A 248 -17.03 0.18 11.27
CA SER A 248 -17.94 0.82 10.33
C SER A 248 -19.15 -0.04 9.97
N GLU A 249 -20.17 0.61 9.41
CA GLU A 249 -21.35 -0.06 8.85
C GLU A 249 -20.98 -1.05 7.73
N TYR A 250 -19.90 -0.80 6.98
CA TYR A 250 -19.46 -1.71 5.92
C TYR A 250 -19.01 -3.06 6.47
N ALA A 251 -18.29 -3.06 7.60
CA ALA A 251 -17.95 -4.31 8.28
C ALA A 251 -19.19 -5.03 8.82
N GLU A 252 -20.17 -4.30 9.37
CA GLU A 252 -21.46 -4.86 9.81
C GLU A 252 -22.26 -5.49 8.66
N MET A 253 -22.20 -4.89 7.47
CA MET A 253 -22.78 -5.42 6.22
C MET A 253 -22.01 -6.64 5.67
N GLY A 254 -20.85 -6.94 6.23
CA GLY A 254 -19.97 -8.04 5.80
C GLY A 254 -19.08 -7.72 4.61
N VAL A 255 -19.03 -6.45 4.16
CA VAL A 255 -18.16 -6.00 3.06
C VAL A 255 -16.71 -6.08 3.52
N GLN A 256 -15.89 -6.85 2.80
CA GLN A 256 -14.48 -7.03 3.10
C GLN A 256 -13.61 -6.09 2.27
N CYS A 257 -12.39 -5.80 2.72
CA CYS A 257 -11.40 -5.02 1.97
C CYS A 257 -11.22 -5.55 0.54
N GLN A 258 -11.18 -6.88 0.38
CA GLN A 258 -11.01 -7.54 -0.91
C GLN A 258 -12.20 -7.33 -1.85
N ASP A 259 -13.40 -7.07 -1.34
CA ASP A 259 -14.58 -6.94 -2.19
C ASP A 259 -14.51 -5.64 -3.02
N CYS A 260 -13.91 -4.57 -2.49
CA CYS A 260 -13.62 -3.34 -3.24
C CYS A 260 -12.21 -3.34 -3.85
N HIS A 261 -11.16 -3.53 -3.04
CA HIS A 261 -9.77 -3.31 -3.48
C HIS A 261 -9.21 -4.43 -4.35
N MET A 262 -9.80 -5.62 -4.31
CA MET A 262 -9.49 -6.69 -5.26
C MET A 262 -10.58 -6.83 -6.34
N HIS A 263 -11.50 -5.88 -6.47
CA HIS A 263 -12.40 -5.82 -7.62
C HIS A 263 -11.64 -5.31 -8.86
N PRO A 264 -11.90 -5.81 -10.07
CA PRO A 264 -11.31 -5.25 -11.30
C PRO A 264 -11.77 -3.81 -11.58
N ASP A 265 -12.89 -3.38 -11.01
CA ASP A 265 -13.42 -2.00 -11.09
C ASP A 265 -14.05 -1.58 -9.74
N PRO A 266 -13.25 -1.08 -8.80
CA PRO A 266 -13.72 -0.75 -7.45
C PRO A 266 -14.78 0.35 -7.43
N ALA A 267 -14.68 1.34 -8.32
CA ALA A 267 -15.62 2.47 -8.37
C ALA A 267 -17.01 1.96 -8.74
N SER A 268 -17.11 1.13 -9.80
CA SER A 268 -18.37 0.50 -10.17
C SER A 268 -18.94 -0.40 -9.07
N TYR A 269 -18.09 -1.10 -8.31
CA TYR A 269 -18.53 -1.92 -7.17
C TYR A 269 -19.18 -1.06 -6.08
N ILE A 270 -18.55 0.06 -5.73
CA ILE A 270 -19.04 0.99 -4.71
C ILE A 270 -20.36 1.65 -5.17
N ALA A 271 -20.42 2.12 -6.42
CA ALA A 271 -21.61 2.73 -6.99
C ALA A 271 -22.81 1.77 -6.97
N GLU A 272 -22.64 0.50 -7.39
CA GLU A 272 -23.72 -0.50 -7.36
C GLU A 272 -24.14 -0.84 -5.91
N LEU A 273 -23.17 -0.95 -4.99
CA LEU A 273 -23.46 -1.17 -3.57
C LEU A 273 -24.29 -0.03 -2.99
N ASN A 274 -23.93 1.23 -3.29
CA ASN A 274 -24.62 2.42 -2.83
C ASN A 274 -26.03 2.55 -3.44
N GLU A 275 -26.19 2.27 -4.74
CA GLU A 275 -27.49 2.34 -5.42
C GLU A 275 -28.46 1.25 -4.94
N THR A 276 -27.96 0.02 -4.78
CA THR A 276 -28.83 -1.16 -4.57
C THR A 276 -28.92 -1.62 -3.12
N GLY A 277 -27.96 -1.22 -2.27
CA GLY A 277 -27.78 -1.73 -0.91
C GLY A 277 -27.37 -3.20 -0.86
N LYS A 278 -26.92 -3.79 -1.98
CA LYS A 278 -26.53 -5.20 -2.08
C LYS A 278 -25.09 -5.32 -2.55
N MET A 279 -24.35 -6.24 -1.96
CA MET A 279 -23.00 -6.57 -2.42
C MET A 279 -23.05 -7.10 -3.87
N PRO A 280 -22.34 -6.46 -4.81
CA PRO A 280 -22.16 -6.97 -6.16
C PRO A 280 -21.49 -8.35 -6.21
N GLU A 281 -21.48 -8.96 -7.40
CA GLU A 281 -20.78 -10.23 -7.61
C GLU A 281 -19.28 -10.08 -7.34
N ARG A 282 -18.72 -11.01 -6.54
CA ARG A 282 -17.29 -10.98 -6.23
C ARG A 282 -16.47 -11.49 -7.40
N VAL A 283 -15.76 -10.58 -8.06
CA VAL A 283 -14.71 -10.86 -9.03
C VAL A 283 -13.36 -10.42 -8.46
N VAL A 284 -12.33 -11.25 -8.61
CA VAL A 284 -11.01 -11.02 -8.01
C VAL A 284 -9.99 -10.58 -9.05
N SER A 285 -9.26 -9.53 -8.71
CA SER A 285 -8.10 -8.97 -9.38
C SER A 285 -6.97 -8.75 -8.38
N HIS A 286 -5.73 -8.97 -8.79
CA HIS A 286 -4.54 -8.72 -7.95
C HIS A 286 -3.91 -7.34 -8.20
N ARG A 287 -4.67 -6.38 -8.72
CA ARG A 287 -4.20 -4.99 -8.87
C ARG A 287 -4.16 -4.24 -7.54
N PHE A 288 -4.98 -4.64 -6.56
CA PHE A 288 -5.07 -4.01 -5.24
C PHE A 288 -5.25 -2.49 -5.34
N VAL A 289 -6.28 -2.05 -6.06
CA VAL A 289 -6.46 -0.65 -6.43
C VAL A 289 -6.59 0.20 -5.16
N GLY A 290 -5.60 1.06 -4.93
CA GLY A 290 -5.55 2.01 -3.83
C GLY A 290 -5.56 3.45 -4.33
N VAL A 291 -4.70 4.29 -3.74
CA VAL A 291 -4.69 5.75 -4.02
C VAL A 291 -3.34 6.28 -4.52
N ASN A 292 -2.40 5.39 -4.87
CA ASN A 292 -1.06 5.78 -5.32
C ASN A 292 -1.00 5.96 -6.85
N TYR A 293 -1.46 7.12 -7.33
CA TYR A 293 -1.43 7.45 -8.75
C TYR A 293 -0.04 7.78 -9.30
N LEU A 294 0.93 8.10 -8.42
CA LEU A 294 2.26 8.52 -8.85
C LEU A 294 3.10 7.32 -9.32
N LEU A 295 3.07 6.21 -8.58
CA LEU A 295 3.77 4.98 -8.95
C LEU A 295 3.07 4.21 -10.07
N THR A 296 1.92 4.68 -10.56
CA THR A 296 1.23 4.14 -11.74
C THR A 296 1.26 5.11 -12.94
N ALA A 297 1.82 6.30 -12.78
CA ALA A 297 1.86 7.31 -13.85
C ALA A 297 2.91 6.96 -14.91
N ALA A 298 2.53 6.10 -15.87
CA ALA A 298 3.44 5.57 -16.89
C ALA A 298 3.98 6.63 -17.87
N ASP A 299 3.30 7.78 -17.94
CA ASP A 299 3.56 8.92 -18.81
C ASP A 299 4.54 9.95 -18.21
N LEU A 300 5.02 9.72 -16.98
CA LEU A 300 6.03 10.58 -16.37
C LEU A 300 7.29 10.70 -17.26
N PRO A 301 7.88 11.90 -17.36
CA PRO A 301 8.99 12.15 -18.28
C PRO A 301 10.22 11.31 -17.96
N ASN A 302 11.05 11.04 -18.97
CA ASN A 302 12.34 10.35 -18.83
C ASN A 302 12.26 8.96 -18.16
N ASN A 303 11.13 8.25 -18.29
CA ASN A 303 10.88 6.97 -17.62
C ASN A 303 10.98 7.06 -16.08
N LEU A 304 10.62 8.21 -15.52
CA LEU A 304 10.71 8.43 -14.07
C LEU A 304 9.93 7.41 -13.26
N VAL A 305 8.77 6.93 -13.75
CA VAL A 305 8.00 5.87 -13.07
C VAL A 305 8.82 4.61 -12.83
N THR A 306 9.66 4.21 -13.78
CA THR A 306 10.51 3.03 -13.65
C THR A 306 11.57 3.24 -12.59
N PHE A 307 12.15 4.45 -12.51
CA PHE A 307 13.06 4.81 -11.42
C PHE A 307 12.34 4.79 -10.08
N LEU A 308 11.21 5.48 -9.95
CA LEU A 308 10.45 5.58 -8.70
C LEU A 308 9.99 4.22 -8.17
N ARG A 309 9.74 3.25 -9.05
CA ARG A 309 9.37 1.87 -8.69
C ARG A 309 10.57 0.94 -8.41
N GLY A 310 11.80 1.46 -8.41
CA GLY A 310 13.01 0.67 -8.14
C GLY A 310 13.60 -0.08 -9.34
N GLY A 311 12.99 0.05 -10.52
CA GLY A 311 13.47 -0.60 -11.73
C GLY A 311 12.36 -1.17 -12.60
N HIS A 312 12.76 -2.06 -13.51
CA HIS A 312 11.81 -2.86 -14.27
C HIS A 312 11.31 -4.02 -13.41
N PRO A 313 10.04 -4.41 -13.56
CA PRO A 313 9.54 -5.58 -12.87
C PRO A 313 10.28 -6.85 -13.32
N PRO A 314 10.36 -7.87 -12.45
CA PRO A 314 10.84 -9.18 -12.84
C PRO A 314 9.92 -9.83 -13.89
N GLY A 315 10.32 -10.99 -14.40
CA GLY A 315 9.46 -11.93 -15.11
C GLY A 315 9.18 -11.66 -16.59
N PRO A 316 8.20 -12.37 -17.17
CA PRO A 316 8.00 -12.44 -18.62
C PRO A 316 7.24 -11.24 -19.22
N ILE A 317 6.93 -10.20 -18.43
CA ILE A 317 6.17 -9.04 -18.89
C ILE A 317 7.08 -8.06 -19.65
N THR A 318 6.62 -7.58 -20.81
CA THR A 318 7.38 -6.56 -21.55
C THR A 318 7.19 -5.17 -20.94
N THR A 319 8.15 -4.26 -21.14
CA THR A 319 8.03 -2.87 -20.67
C THR A 319 6.76 -2.18 -21.19
N GLU A 320 6.37 -2.43 -22.43
CA GLU A 320 5.17 -1.82 -23.03
C GLU A 320 3.89 -2.39 -22.39
N GLU A 321 3.76 -3.72 -22.28
CA GLU A 321 2.61 -4.36 -21.62
C GLU A 321 2.46 -3.89 -20.16
N TRP A 322 3.57 -3.77 -19.44
CA TRP A 322 3.57 -3.28 -18.06
C TRP A 322 3.11 -1.83 -17.97
N LYS A 323 3.64 -0.95 -18.82
CA LYS A 323 3.23 0.47 -18.83
C LYS A 323 1.78 0.66 -19.24
N GLU A 324 1.27 -0.15 -20.16
CA GLU A 324 -0.16 -0.17 -20.52
C GLU A 324 -1.02 -0.52 -19.31
N ASP A 325 -0.64 -1.54 -18.53
CA ASP A 325 -1.37 -1.91 -17.32
C ASP A 325 -1.27 -0.86 -16.20
N LEU A 326 -0.13 -0.18 -16.05
CA LEU A 326 0.02 0.95 -15.13
C LEU A 326 -0.97 2.09 -15.45
N LEU A 327 -1.18 2.41 -16.73
CA LEU A 327 -2.18 3.40 -17.15
C LEU A 327 -3.62 2.96 -16.82
N VAL A 328 -3.92 1.66 -16.97
CA VAL A 328 -5.21 1.10 -16.53
C VAL A 328 -5.37 1.29 -15.02
N GLN A 329 -4.36 0.94 -14.22
CA GLN A 329 -4.38 1.14 -12.77
C GLN A 329 -4.59 2.61 -12.40
N GLN A 330 -3.89 3.53 -13.08
CA GLN A 330 -4.04 4.96 -12.84
C GLN A 330 -5.49 5.43 -13.06
N GLY A 331 -6.14 4.96 -14.13
CA GLY A 331 -7.56 5.25 -14.37
C GLY A 331 -8.48 4.71 -13.28
N LEU A 332 -8.24 3.47 -12.81
CA LEU A 332 -9.00 2.87 -11.71
C LEU A 332 -8.81 3.62 -10.39
N ILE A 333 -7.59 4.11 -10.10
CA ILE A 333 -7.28 4.90 -8.92
C ILE A 333 -8.04 6.23 -8.94
N VAL A 334 -8.04 6.93 -10.08
CA VAL A 334 -8.78 8.19 -10.22
C VAL A 334 -10.29 7.96 -10.05
N ALA A 335 -10.85 6.93 -10.70
CA ALA A 335 -12.26 6.59 -10.53
C ALA A 335 -12.62 6.23 -9.07
N LEU A 336 -11.76 5.47 -8.38
CA LEU A 336 -11.95 5.15 -6.97
C LEU A 336 -11.92 6.40 -6.08
N LEU A 337 -11.00 7.34 -6.34
CA LEU A 337 -10.93 8.62 -5.61
C LEU A 337 -12.17 9.48 -5.84
N GLN A 338 -12.73 9.48 -7.05
CA GLN A 338 -13.93 10.24 -7.39
C GLN A 338 -15.20 9.63 -6.77
N GLU A 339 -15.26 8.30 -6.63
CA GLU A 339 -16.38 7.61 -5.98
C GLU A 339 -16.30 7.65 -4.44
N ALA A 340 -15.16 8.05 -3.86
CA ALA A 340 -14.93 7.95 -2.42
C ALA A 340 -15.76 8.94 -1.58
N GLY A 341 -16.09 10.11 -2.11
CA GLY A 341 -16.84 11.12 -1.37
C GLY A 341 -17.44 12.23 -2.23
N GLU A 342 -18.46 12.88 -1.66
CA GLU A 342 -19.30 13.87 -2.34
C GLU A 342 -19.22 15.25 -1.66
N LEU A 343 -19.49 16.30 -2.43
CA LEU A 343 -19.55 17.69 -1.95
C LEU A 343 -20.99 18.22 -1.93
N GLU A 344 -21.33 18.91 -0.85
CA GLU A 344 -22.56 19.68 -0.73
C GLU A 344 -22.22 21.14 -0.36
N VAL A 345 -22.84 22.10 -1.03
CA VAL A 345 -22.65 23.54 -0.77
C VAL A 345 -23.99 24.17 -0.37
N ALA A 346 -24.05 24.68 0.85
CA ALA A 346 -25.19 25.40 1.38
C ALA A 346 -24.90 26.91 1.40
N ALA A 347 -25.27 27.59 0.30
CA ALA A 347 -25.06 29.02 0.09
C ALA A 347 -26.39 29.79 -0.03
N PRO A 348 -26.42 31.10 0.29
CA PRO A 348 -27.59 31.94 0.02
C PRO A 348 -27.81 32.10 -1.48
N GLU A 349 -29.08 32.25 -1.90
CA GLU A 349 -29.42 32.51 -3.32
C GLU A 349 -28.95 33.90 -3.79
N GLN A 350 -28.81 34.86 -2.86
CA GLN A 350 -28.45 36.24 -3.15
C GLN A 350 -27.62 36.85 -2.01
N VAL A 351 -26.65 37.70 -2.36
CA VAL A 351 -25.87 38.55 -1.43
C VAL A 351 -25.70 39.94 -2.03
N LYS A 352 -25.61 41.00 -1.23
CA LYS A 352 -25.36 42.35 -1.77
C LYS A 352 -23.88 42.66 -1.91
N ALA A 353 -23.54 43.48 -2.89
CA ALA A 353 -22.20 44.05 -2.97
C ALA A 353 -21.88 44.86 -1.69
N GLY A 354 -20.69 44.65 -1.13
CA GLY A 354 -20.26 45.26 0.13
C GLY A 354 -20.68 44.51 1.40
N GLU A 355 -21.47 43.43 1.29
CA GLU A 355 -21.80 42.54 2.41
C GLU A 355 -20.84 41.32 2.49
N GLU A 356 -20.90 40.59 3.61
CA GLU A 356 -20.17 39.35 3.79
C GLU A 356 -20.99 38.19 3.21
N LEU A 357 -20.42 37.43 2.28
CA LEU A 357 -20.97 36.16 1.86
C LEU A 357 -20.49 35.08 2.83
N ALA A 358 -21.43 34.37 3.45
CA ALA A 358 -21.16 33.21 4.30
C ALA A 358 -21.94 31.99 3.79
N PHE A 359 -21.29 30.83 3.75
CA PHE A 359 -21.86 29.57 3.28
C PHE A 359 -21.08 28.39 3.86
N ASP A 360 -21.67 27.22 3.82
CA ASP A 360 -21.07 25.99 4.32
C ASP A 360 -20.73 25.04 3.17
N VAL A 361 -19.56 24.42 3.24
CA VAL A 361 -19.17 23.29 2.38
C VAL A 361 -19.14 22.04 3.23
N THR A 362 -19.91 21.02 2.85
CA THR A 362 -19.91 19.71 3.52
C THR A 362 -19.29 18.67 2.63
N ILE A 363 -18.37 17.88 3.18
CA ILE A 363 -17.79 16.70 2.55
C ILE A 363 -18.47 15.47 3.14
N HIS A 364 -18.96 14.57 2.30
CA HIS A 364 -19.58 13.32 2.71
C HIS A 364 -18.68 12.14 2.32
N ASN A 365 -18.38 11.24 3.27
CA ASN A 365 -17.71 9.97 2.97
C ASN A 365 -18.77 8.94 2.55
N THR A 366 -19.05 8.88 1.25
CA THR A 366 -20.13 8.04 0.70
C THR A 366 -19.65 6.70 0.17
N GLY A 367 -18.36 6.59 -0.18
CA GLY A 367 -17.77 5.42 -0.84
C GLY A 367 -16.70 4.68 -0.04
N ALA A 368 -16.05 5.29 0.95
CA ALA A 368 -14.97 4.63 1.69
C ALA A 368 -15.51 3.86 2.91
N GLY A 369 -15.13 2.56 3.00
CA GLY A 369 -15.48 1.69 4.13
C GLY A 369 -14.66 1.93 5.41
N HIS A 370 -13.69 2.84 5.34
CA HIS A 370 -12.82 3.35 6.40
C HIS A 370 -12.84 4.89 6.35
N ASP A 371 -12.06 5.57 7.19
CA ASP A 371 -12.08 7.03 7.21
C ASP A 371 -11.58 7.64 5.87
N LEU A 372 -12.08 8.82 5.53
CA LEU A 372 -11.69 9.58 4.35
C LEU A 372 -10.95 10.87 4.78
N PRO A 373 -9.65 11.01 4.50
CA PRO A 373 -8.71 10.00 3.99
C PRO A 373 -8.17 9.08 5.11
N THR A 374 -7.64 7.91 4.74
CA THR A 374 -6.98 6.94 5.66
C THR A 374 -5.50 6.71 5.30
N GLY A 375 -4.78 5.96 6.13
CA GLY A 375 -3.39 5.51 5.89
C GLY A 375 -2.32 6.44 6.47
N PRO A 376 -1.11 6.56 5.88
CA PRO A 376 -0.05 7.48 6.29
C PRO A 376 -0.43 8.93 5.99
N LEU A 377 -1.22 9.50 6.90
CA LEU A 377 -1.76 10.85 6.84
C LEU A 377 -0.72 11.93 7.16
N ASP A 378 0.54 11.59 7.40
CA ASP A 378 1.63 12.57 7.45
C ASP A 378 2.10 13.01 6.08
N GLN A 379 1.74 12.27 5.03
CA GLN A 379 2.11 12.57 3.65
C GLN A 379 0.89 12.90 2.81
N ARG A 380 -0.09 11.99 2.78
CA ARG A 380 -1.29 12.11 1.94
C ARG A 380 -2.36 12.90 2.67
N HIS A 381 -3.13 13.67 1.90
CA HIS A 381 -4.17 14.52 2.45
C HIS A 381 -5.22 14.86 1.40
N ILE A 382 -6.41 15.24 1.88
CA ILE A 382 -7.40 15.94 1.08
C ILE A 382 -7.58 17.38 1.59
N TRP A 383 -8.04 18.27 0.72
CA TRP A 383 -8.45 19.62 1.09
C TRP A 383 -9.54 20.12 0.14
N VAL A 384 -10.15 21.24 0.52
CA VAL A 384 -11.15 21.93 -0.29
C VAL A 384 -10.57 23.22 -0.82
N GLN A 385 -10.72 23.44 -2.12
CA GLN A 385 -10.55 24.73 -2.76
C GLN A 385 -11.90 25.40 -2.97
N VAL A 386 -11.99 26.68 -2.64
CA VAL A 386 -13.13 27.55 -2.94
C VAL A 386 -12.64 28.69 -3.80
N LYS A 387 -13.24 28.83 -4.99
CA LYS A 387 -12.94 29.92 -5.92
C LYS A 387 -14.22 30.63 -6.33
N ALA A 388 -14.32 31.92 -6.03
CA ALA A 388 -15.45 32.75 -6.40
C ALA A 388 -15.06 33.72 -7.53
N THR A 389 -15.82 33.70 -8.62
CA THR A 389 -15.56 34.51 -9.83
C THR A 389 -16.81 35.31 -10.19
N ASP A 390 -16.65 36.60 -10.45
CA ASP A 390 -17.75 37.49 -10.86
C ASP A 390 -18.15 37.26 -12.33
N ALA A 391 -19.24 37.90 -12.77
CA ALA A 391 -19.74 37.75 -14.14
C ALA A 391 -18.80 38.31 -15.23
N ASN A 392 -17.77 39.09 -14.87
CA ASN A 392 -16.73 39.56 -15.79
C ASN A 392 -15.54 38.58 -15.88
N GLY A 393 -15.51 37.55 -15.04
CA GLY A 393 -14.38 36.62 -14.93
C GLY A 393 -13.31 37.05 -13.91
N GLU A 394 -13.57 38.05 -13.08
CA GLU A 394 -12.67 38.47 -12.01
C GLU A 394 -12.79 37.55 -10.80
N VAL A 395 -11.66 36.99 -10.35
CA VAL A 395 -11.62 36.15 -9.15
C VAL A 395 -11.63 37.06 -7.93
N ILE A 396 -12.72 37.02 -7.15
CA ILE A 396 -12.88 37.85 -5.95
C ILE A 396 -12.47 37.12 -4.66
N TYR A 397 -12.46 35.78 -4.69
CA TYR A 397 -12.02 34.95 -3.58
C TYR A 397 -11.40 33.65 -4.10
N ASN A 398 -10.30 33.20 -3.49
CA ASN A 398 -9.66 31.93 -3.81
C ASN A 398 -8.91 31.42 -2.57
N SER A 399 -9.45 30.39 -1.91
CA SER A 399 -8.84 29.71 -0.76
C SER A 399 -8.62 28.24 -1.10
N GLY A 400 -7.54 27.65 -0.60
CA GLY A 400 -7.17 26.25 -0.89
C GLY A 400 -6.57 26.07 -2.29
N TRP A 401 -5.97 27.13 -2.85
CA TRP A 401 -5.34 27.07 -4.17
C TRP A 401 -4.08 26.21 -4.15
N PHE A 402 -3.72 25.69 -5.34
CA PHE A 402 -2.51 24.93 -5.57
C PHE A 402 -1.72 25.55 -6.73
N ASP A 403 -0.42 25.73 -6.54
CA ASP A 403 0.50 26.22 -7.57
C ASP A 403 1.13 25.02 -8.30
N ASP A 404 0.77 24.85 -9.57
CA ASP A 404 1.23 23.76 -10.42
C ASP A 404 2.70 23.90 -10.87
N GLN A 405 3.32 25.05 -10.67
CA GLN A 405 4.71 25.32 -11.00
C GLN A 405 5.64 25.03 -9.82
N THR A 406 5.21 25.38 -8.60
CA THR A 406 6.04 25.23 -7.38
C THR A 406 5.66 24.00 -6.55
N GLY A 407 4.44 23.49 -6.73
CA GLY A 407 3.83 22.44 -5.92
C GLY A 407 3.40 22.92 -4.54
N GLU A 408 3.37 24.23 -4.32
CA GLU A 408 2.94 24.85 -3.08
C GLU A 408 1.41 24.78 -2.96
N LEU A 409 0.95 24.41 -1.77
CA LEU A 409 -0.44 24.48 -1.38
C LEU A 409 -0.63 25.77 -0.58
N ASP A 410 -1.79 26.40 -0.74
CA ASP A 410 -2.22 27.51 0.10
C ASP A 410 -1.92 27.21 1.60
N PRO A 411 -1.08 28.03 2.27
CA PRO A 411 -0.72 27.81 3.67
C PRO A 411 -1.92 27.80 4.63
N ASP A 412 -3.01 28.47 4.23
CA ASP A 412 -4.25 28.55 5.00
C ASP A 412 -5.29 27.49 4.57
N ALA A 413 -4.92 26.57 3.68
CA ALA A 413 -5.80 25.48 3.25
C ALA A 413 -6.23 24.59 4.43
N ILE A 414 -7.53 24.35 4.52
CA ILE A 414 -8.09 23.41 5.49
C ILE A 414 -7.83 21.99 4.98
N THR A 415 -6.91 21.29 5.64
CA THR A 415 -6.38 20.00 5.20
C THR A 415 -6.71 18.89 6.19
N TYR A 416 -7.11 17.73 5.66
CA TYR A 416 -7.27 16.49 6.41
C TYR A 416 -5.95 15.74 6.37
N ILE A 417 -5.08 16.07 7.33
CA ILE A 417 -3.70 15.60 7.43
C ILE A 417 -3.34 15.38 8.91
N LYS A 418 -2.38 14.51 9.18
CA LYS A 418 -1.82 14.22 10.52
C LYS A 418 -0.42 14.80 10.59
N TYR A 419 -0.24 15.89 11.33
CA TYR A 419 1.06 16.48 11.58
C TYR A 419 1.86 15.66 12.59
N MET A 420 3.13 15.43 12.31
CA MET A 420 4.08 14.74 13.19
C MET A 420 5.08 15.72 13.78
N TYR A 421 5.41 15.53 15.06
CA TYR A 421 6.36 16.37 15.76
C TYR A 421 7.38 15.53 16.53
N ASP A 422 8.62 16.02 16.58
CA ASP A 422 9.67 15.43 17.40
C ASP A 422 9.58 15.86 18.87
N LYS A 423 10.52 15.38 19.69
CA LYS A 423 10.64 15.71 21.12
C LYS A 423 10.95 17.19 21.41
N GLN A 424 11.40 17.95 20.41
CA GLN A 424 11.68 19.38 20.52
C GLN A 424 10.46 20.22 20.14
N GLY A 425 9.44 19.59 19.55
CA GLY A 425 8.24 20.25 19.05
C GLY A 425 8.36 20.72 17.60
N GLU A 426 9.41 20.33 16.88
CA GLU A 426 9.59 20.67 15.47
C GLU A 426 8.80 19.71 14.57
N ARG A 427 8.27 20.22 13.46
CA ARG A 427 7.45 19.43 12.53
C ARG A 427 8.32 18.51 11.70
N ILE A 428 7.96 17.22 11.67
CA ILE A 428 8.56 16.21 10.81
C ILE A 428 7.77 16.17 9.50
N VAL A 429 8.45 16.45 8.37
CA VAL A 429 7.85 16.44 7.01
C VAL A 429 8.51 15.42 6.06
N ASN A 430 9.54 14.73 6.54
CA ASN A 430 10.38 13.83 5.74
C ASN A 430 10.16 12.35 6.08
N HIS A 431 9.05 12.01 6.75
CA HIS A 431 8.70 10.65 7.15
C HIS A 431 9.75 9.96 8.07
N LEU A 432 10.31 10.72 9.02
CA LEU A 432 11.21 10.20 10.06
C LEU A 432 10.41 9.61 11.23
N LEU A 433 9.77 8.47 10.99
CA LEU A 433 8.85 7.83 11.94
C LEU A 433 9.51 7.44 13.26
N PHE A 434 10.81 7.15 13.25
CA PHE A 434 11.53 6.81 14.48
C PHE A 434 11.62 7.99 15.44
N ASP A 435 11.60 9.24 14.96
CA ASP A 435 11.76 10.43 15.79
C ASP A 435 10.44 11.03 16.30
N VAL A 436 9.30 10.54 15.82
CA VAL A 436 7.98 11.08 16.17
C VAL A 436 7.71 10.92 17.67
N ASP A 437 7.39 12.01 18.34
CA ASP A 437 7.01 12.02 19.76
C ASP A 437 5.49 12.15 19.92
N ARG A 438 4.88 12.99 19.08
CA ARG A 438 3.43 13.22 19.07
C ARG A 438 2.90 13.44 17.67
N MET A 439 1.60 13.22 17.52
CA MET A 439 0.85 13.45 16.29
C MET A 439 -0.39 14.29 16.57
N GLU A 440 -0.78 15.12 15.61
CA GLU A 440 -1.92 16.00 15.71
C GLU A 440 -2.64 16.10 14.37
N TYR A 441 -3.94 15.86 14.36
CA TYR A 441 -4.74 16.07 13.17
C TYR A 441 -4.92 17.57 12.92
N GLY A 442 -4.60 18.04 11.71
CA GLY A 442 -5.02 19.37 11.27
C GLY A 442 -6.54 19.46 11.21
N ARG A 443 -7.15 18.42 10.63
CA ARG A 443 -8.58 18.12 10.71
C ARG A 443 -8.75 16.61 10.73
N LYS A 444 -9.68 16.10 11.54
CA LYS A 444 -9.90 14.66 11.65
C LYS A 444 -10.49 14.12 10.34
N PRO A 445 -10.04 12.94 9.88
CA PRO A 445 -10.69 12.21 8.80
C PRO A 445 -12.19 11.99 9.02
N ILE A 446 -12.91 11.84 7.91
CA ILE A 446 -14.37 11.70 7.90
C ILE A 446 -14.71 10.21 8.00
N PRO A 447 -15.41 9.76 9.05
CA PRO A 447 -15.72 8.35 9.22
C PRO A 447 -16.64 7.83 8.10
N PRO A 448 -16.70 6.51 7.85
CA PRO A 448 -17.60 5.91 6.87
C PRO A 448 -19.05 6.36 7.05
N LYS A 449 -19.71 6.76 5.96
CA LYS A 449 -21.07 7.34 5.95
C LYS A 449 -21.23 8.62 6.79
N GLY A 450 -20.13 9.17 7.29
CA GLY A 450 -20.08 10.43 8.00
C GLY A 450 -19.90 11.61 7.06
N SER A 451 -19.96 12.80 7.64
CA SER A 451 -19.70 14.04 6.94
C SER A 451 -19.01 15.04 7.84
N ASP A 452 -18.38 16.03 7.23
CA ASP A 452 -17.79 17.17 7.94
C ASP A 452 -18.06 18.47 7.18
N THR A 453 -18.42 19.51 7.94
CA THR A 453 -18.82 20.82 7.40
C THR A 453 -17.77 21.88 7.72
N ILE A 454 -17.40 22.63 6.69
CA ILE A 454 -16.41 23.70 6.72
C ILE A 454 -17.12 25.02 6.39
N PRO A 455 -17.20 25.97 7.35
CA PRO A 455 -17.77 27.29 7.08
C PRO A 455 -16.76 28.14 6.30
N TYR A 456 -17.24 28.83 5.28
CA TYR A 456 -16.50 29.83 4.54
C TYR A 456 -17.20 31.18 4.65
N SER A 457 -16.41 32.25 4.76
CA SER A 457 -16.92 33.60 4.57
C SER A 457 -15.88 34.50 3.92
N PHE A 458 -16.37 35.43 3.10
CA PHE A 458 -15.54 36.51 2.58
C PHE A 458 -16.39 37.74 2.20
N PRO A 459 -15.80 38.95 2.24
CA PRO A 459 -16.48 40.16 1.85
C PRO A 459 -16.65 40.23 0.33
N ILE A 460 -17.83 40.61 -0.14
CA ILE A 460 -18.09 40.89 -1.56
C ILE A 460 -17.67 42.34 -1.86
N PRO A 461 -16.69 42.57 -2.75
CA PRO A 461 -16.29 43.93 -3.11
C PRO A 461 -17.45 44.79 -3.64
N ASN A 462 -17.40 46.10 -3.38
CA ASN A 462 -18.33 47.03 -4.01
C ASN A 462 -18.11 47.01 -5.53
N GLY A 463 -19.19 46.88 -6.30
CA GLY A 463 -19.14 46.87 -7.77
C GLY A 463 -18.86 45.50 -8.40
N THR A 464 -18.82 44.40 -7.62
CA THR A 464 -18.82 43.03 -8.15
C THR A 464 -19.99 42.83 -9.11
N ALA A 465 -19.71 42.31 -10.31
CA ALA A 465 -20.74 42.00 -11.28
C ALA A 465 -21.40 40.65 -10.96
N GLY A 466 -22.73 40.64 -10.83
CA GLY A 466 -23.51 39.42 -10.64
C GLY A 466 -23.88 38.70 -11.94
N PRO A 467 -24.15 37.39 -11.88
CA PRO A 467 -24.07 36.54 -10.69
C PRO A 467 -22.61 36.20 -10.32
N LEU A 468 -22.40 35.80 -9.06
CA LEU A 468 -21.15 35.24 -8.57
C LEU A 468 -21.17 33.72 -8.75
N THR A 469 -20.17 33.18 -9.43
CA THR A 469 -19.95 31.73 -9.54
C THR A 469 -18.99 31.28 -8.44
N VAL A 470 -19.45 30.43 -7.53
CA VAL A 470 -18.61 29.80 -6.50
C VAL A 470 -18.36 28.34 -6.88
N GLU A 471 -17.12 28.05 -7.27
CA GLU A 471 -16.61 26.71 -7.56
C GLU A 471 -15.95 26.13 -6.32
N VAL A 472 -16.38 24.93 -5.91
CA VAL A 472 -15.86 24.21 -4.76
C VAL A 472 -15.30 22.88 -5.25
N THR A 473 -14.02 22.64 -4.99
CA THR A 473 -13.31 21.44 -5.45
C THR A 473 -12.68 20.69 -4.28
N MET A 474 -12.92 19.39 -4.19
CA MET A 474 -12.23 18.49 -3.27
C MET A 474 -11.03 17.88 -3.98
N TRP A 475 -9.85 18.09 -3.41
CA TRP A 475 -8.58 17.62 -3.95
C TRP A 475 -7.99 16.54 -3.07
N TYR A 476 -7.36 15.54 -3.69
CA TYR A 476 -6.49 14.57 -3.04
C TYR A 476 -5.05 14.75 -3.51
N ARG A 477 -4.08 14.64 -2.60
CA ARG A 477 -2.67 14.59 -2.94
C ARG A 477 -1.96 13.48 -2.19
N LEU A 478 -1.17 12.70 -2.94
CA LEU A 478 -0.50 11.50 -2.43
C LEU A 478 0.57 11.79 -1.39
N ALA A 479 1.33 12.88 -1.55
CA ALA A 479 2.46 13.20 -0.71
C ALA A 479 2.69 14.71 -0.64
N LEU A 480 3.29 15.16 0.46
CA LEU A 480 3.82 16.51 0.61
C LEU A 480 4.91 16.77 -0.43
N GLN A 481 4.98 18.01 -0.93
CA GLN A 481 5.98 18.39 -1.92
C GLN A 481 7.42 18.32 -1.35
N GLU A 482 7.54 18.51 -0.04
CA GLU A 482 8.77 18.41 0.75
C GLU A 482 9.40 17.03 0.64
N ILE A 483 8.60 15.96 0.64
CA ILE A 483 9.13 14.59 0.55
C ILE A 483 9.90 14.41 -0.76
N VAL A 484 9.34 14.85 -1.88
CA VAL A 484 10.01 14.75 -3.18
C VAL A 484 11.23 15.67 -3.27
N LYS A 485 11.13 16.91 -2.74
CA LYS A 485 12.23 17.89 -2.80
C LYS A 485 13.39 17.53 -1.87
N GLN A 486 13.12 17.10 -0.65
CA GLN A 486 14.10 16.88 0.41
C GLN A 486 14.64 15.46 0.40
N ASN A 487 13.77 14.45 0.26
CA ASN A 487 14.16 13.05 0.32
C ASN A 487 14.69 12.60 -1.04
N LEU A 488 13.86 12.68 -2.09
CA LEU A 488 14.24 12.20 -3.43
C LEU A 488 15.16 13.15 -4.20
N LYS A 489 15.21 14.44 -3.81
CA LYS A 489 15.96 15.50 -4.52
C LYS A 489 15.58 15.61 -6.00
N LEU A 490 14.32 15.33 -6.31
CA LEU A 490 13.78 15.44 -7.65
C LEU A 490 13.07 16.78 -7.83
N ASN A 491 13.21 17.37 -9.01
CA ASN A 491 12.43 18.54 -9.39
C ASN A 491 11.13 18.11 -10.09
N VAL A 492 10.28 17.41 -9.35
CA VAL A 492 9.01 16.85 -9.82
C VAL A 492 7.91 17.33 -8.90
N ILE A 493 6.85 17.90 -9.48
CA ILE A 493 5.66 18.30 -8.74
C ILE A 493 4.80 17.06 -8.53
N VAL A 494 4.33 16.86 -7.30
CA VAL A 494 3.26 15.87 -7.01
C VAL A 494 1.93 16.58 -7.26
N PRO A 495 1.26 16.37 -8.41
CA PRO A 495 0.02 17.07 -8.71
C PRO A 495 -1.12 16.52 -7.86
N PRO A 496 -2.13 17.31 -7.49
CA PRO A 496 -3.35 16.76 -6.92
C PRO A 496 -4.24 16.09 -7.96
N ILE A 497 -5.13 15.24 -7.46
CA ILE A 497 -6.23 14.63 -8.21
C ILE A 497 -7.53 15.27 -7.72
N MET A 498 -8.35 15.73 -8.66
CA MET A 498 -9.70 16.20 -8.37
C MET A 498 -10.57 15.00 -8.02
N MET A 499 -11.09 14.97 -6.80
CA MET A 499 -12.04 13.95 -6.37
C MET A 499 -13.46 14.34 -6.77
N GLU A 500 -13.86 15.57 -6.46
CA GLU A 500 -15.21 16.05 -6.74
C GLU A 500 -15.18 17.56 -6.96
N GLN A 501 -16.08 18.08 -7.78
CA GLN A 501 -16.26 19.51 -7.98
C GLN A 501 -17.74 19.85 -8.12
N THR A 502 -18.17 20.90 -7.42
CA THR A 502 -19.52 21.44 -7.53
C THR A 502 -19.47 22.96 -7.66
N THR A 503 -20.51 23.52 -8.28
CA THR A 503 -20.60 24.95 -8.55
C THR A 503 -21.98 25.47 -8.16
N VAL A 504 -22.00 26.59 -7.45
CA VAL A 504 -23.23 27.33 -7.13
C VAL A 504 -23.16 28.74 -7.69
N GLU A 505 -24.30 29.24 -8.17
CA GLU A 505 -24.46 30.64 -8.58
C GLU A 505 -25.18 31.41 -7.48
N ILE A 506 -24.65 32.58 -7.15
CA ILE A 506 -25.20 33.47 -6.12
C ILE A 506 -25.46 34.82 -6.77
N GLU A 507 -26.71 35.28 -6.72
CA GLU A 507 -27.06 36.58 -7.30
C GLU A 507 -26.46 37.73 -6.50
N ILE A 508 -25.96 38.76 -7.19
CA ILE A 508 -25.51 40.00 -6.54
C ILE A 508 -26.68 40.98 -6.51
N GLY A 509 -27.23 41.22 -5.32
CA GLY A 509 -28.31 42.17 -5.09
C GLY A 509 -27.87 43.63 -5.13
N GLU A 510 -28.83 44.50 -5.44
CA GLU A 510 -28.68 45.98 -5.40
C GLU A 510 -28.43 46.54 -3.99
#